data_AF-A0A7C7K5C1-F1
#
_entry.id   AF-A0A7C7K5C1-F1
#
_cell.length_a   1.000
_cell.length_b   1.000
_cell.length_c   1.000
_cell.angle_alpha   90.00
_cell.angle_beta   90.00
_cell.angle_gamma   90.00
#
_symmetry.space_group_name_H-M   'P 1'
#
loop_
_entity.id
_entity.type
_entity.pdbx_description
1 polymer ?
#
loop_
_entity_poly.entity_id
_entity_poly.type
_entity_poly.pdbx_seq_one_letter_code
_entity_poly.pdbx_strand_id
1 'polypeptide(L)'
;MLDALVIILAGLIGGMLNSIAGGGSFITLPALMLIGFSPITANATGTVALLTGYVASVWHSRHTIRKLPNNLTPYVIASLLGGMCGALILNWSDEKHFDRLLPWLMLLSTLAFVIGPKITLLKTNAIRHQYLQHFLILFAICLYGGYFNGGVGIMLLAGLSIMTNTDIHNSNAIKNL
;
A
#
# COMPACT_ATOMS: atom_id res chain seq x y z
N MET A 1 -26.03 -6.54 15.33
CA MET A 1 -25.62 -7.86 14.77
C MET A 1 -25.29 -7.77 13.28
N LEU A 2 -26.06 -7.03 12.48
CA LEU A 2 -25.78 -6.83 11.06
C LEU A 2 -24.44 -6.12 10.81
N ASP A 3 -24.15 -5.05 11.56
CA ASP A 3 -22.92 -4.25 11.41
C ASP A 3 -21.65 -5.07 11.66
N ALA A 4 -21.65 -5.91 12.70
CA ALA A 4 -20.53 -6.81 13.00
C ALA A 4 -20.29 -7.80 11.86
N LEU A 5 -21.36 -8.31 11.25
CA LEU A 5 -21.28 -9.24 10.12
C LEU A 5 -20.72 -8.55 8.87
N VAL A 6 -21.15 -7.30 8.60
CA VAL A 6 -20.59 -6.47 7.52
C VAL A 6 -19.10 -6.20 7.73
N ILE A 7 -18.67 -5.83 8.94
CA ILE A 7 -17.26 -5.58 9.25
C ILE A 7 -16.43 -6.85 9.10
N ILE A 8 -16.92 -8.00 9.58
CA ILE A 8 -16.23 -9.28 9.46
C ILE A 8 -16.06 -9.67 8.00
N LEU A 9 -17.13 -9.60 7.19
CA LEU A 9 -17.06 -9.93 5.77
C LEU A 9 -16.16 -8.95 4.99
N ALA A 10 -16.31 -7.65 5.24
CA ALA A 10 -15.48 -6.63 4.60
C ALA A 10 -14.00 -6.79 4.98
N GLY A 11 -13.72 -7.10 6.25
CA GLY A 11 -12.37 -7.38 6.74
C GLY A 11 -11.75 -8.63 6.11
N LEU A 12 -12.51 -9.72 5.99
CA LEU A 12 -12.06 -10.95 5.34
C LEU A 12 -11.77 -10.73 3.85
N ILE A 13 -12.72 -10.15 3.12
CA ILE A 13 -12.59 -9.87 1.68
C ILE A 13 -11.46 -8.86 1.45
N GLY A 14 -11.43 -7.79 2.24
CA GLY A 14 -10.38 -6.77 2.19
C GLY A 14 -9.00 -7.36 2.45
N GLY A 15 -8.86 -8.21 3.47
CA GLY A 15 -7.61 -8.91 3.78
C GLY A 15 -7.14 -9.80 2.64
N MET A 16 -8.05 -10.60 2.05
CA MET A 16 -7.75 -11.42 0.88
C MET A 16 -7.27 -10.58 -0.30
N LEU A 17 -7.98 -9.51 -0.65
CA LEU A 17 -7.59 -8.61 -1.75
C LEU A 17 -6.25 -7.90 -1.49
N ASN A 18 -5.97 -7.55 -0.23
CA ASN A 18 -4.70 -6.93 0.13
C ASN A 18 -3.52 -7.90 0.02
N SER A 19 -3.74 -9.17 0.37
CA SER A 19 -2.73 -10.22 0.22
C SER A 19 -2.36 -10.46 -1.25
N ILE A 20 -3.34 -10.45 -2.16
CA ILE A 20 -3.14 -10.72 -3.59
C ILE A 20 -2.52 -9.53 -4.32
N ALA A 21 -3.16 -8.35 -4.26
CA ALA A 21 -2.81 -7.24 -5.13
C ALA A 21 -2.61 -5.91 -4.39
N GLY A 22 -3.24 -5.69 -3.23
CA GLY A 22 -3.10 -4.44 -2.46
C GLY A 22 -4.31 -3.48 -2.53
N GLY A 23 -5.51 -4.00 -2.81
CA GLY A 23 -6.74 -3.22 -2.98
C GLY A 23 -7.78 -3.41 -1.85
N GLY A 24 -7.40 -4.01 -0.73
CA GLY A 24 -8.35 -4.34 0.35
C GLY A 24 -9.13 -3.15 0.89
N SER A 25 -8.49 -1.98 0.94
CA SER A 25 -9.09 -0.76 1.47
C SER A 25 -10.26 -0.23 0.63
N PHE A 26 -10.37 -0.60 -0.65
CA PHE A 26 -11.54 -0.27 -1.48
C PHE A 26 -12.83 -0.94 -1.01
N ILE A 27 -12.71 -2.05 -0.28
CA ILE A 27 -13.85 -2.77 0.31
C ILE A 27 -14.06 -2.34 1.76
N THR A 28 -12.98 -2.29 2.56
CA THR A 28 -13.11 -2.02 4.00
C THR A 28 -13.51 -0.59 4.31
N LEU A 29 -13.06 0.39 3.52
CA LEU A 29 -13.30 1.80 3.80
C LEU A 29 -14.78 2.18 3.57
N PRO A 30 -15.41 1.86 2.42
CA PRO A 30 -16.85 2.08 2.27
C PRO A 30 -17.68 1.28 3.27
N ALA A 31 -17.29 0.05 3.59
CA ALA A 31 -18.01 -0.77 4.58
C ALA A 31 -18.03 -0.13 5.97
N LEU A 32 -16.91 0.44 6.43
CA LEU A 32 -16.83 1.16 7.70
C LEU A 32 -17.62 2.48 7.65
N MET A 33 -17.53 3.22 6.54
CA MET A 33 -18.32 4.45 6.35
C MET A 33 -19.83 4.20 6.36
N LEU A 34 -20.29 3.08 5.78
CA LEU A 34 -21.71 2.69 5.81
C LEU A 34 -22.24 2.45 7.22
N ILE A 35 -21.37 2.09 8.16
CA ILE A 35 -21.71 1.84 9.57
C ILE A 35 -21.57 3.13 10.41
N GLY A 36 -21.21 4.24 9.78
CA GLY A 36 -21.18 5.57 10.40
C GLY A 36 -19.80 6.01 10.90
N PHE A 37 -18.72 5.28 10.60
CA PHE A 37 -17.37 5.76 10.88
C PHE A 37 -16.99 6.90 9.94
N SER A 38 -16.25 7.90 10.45
CA SER A 38 -15.72 8.95 9.58
C SER A 38 -14.66 8.39 8.63
N PRO A 39 -14.46 8.98 7.44
CA PRO A 39 -13.48 8.50 6.46
C PRO A 39 -12.06 8.39 7.02
N ILE A 40 -11.67 9.30 7.90
CA ILE A 40 -10.34 9.30 8.55
C ILE A 40 -10.24 8.11 9.51
N THR A 41 -11.23 7.90 10.37
CA THR A 41 -11.25 6.76 11.29
C THR A 41 -11.28 5.44 10.52
N ALA A 42 -12.10 5.33 9.47
CA ALA A 42 -12.17 4.14 8.63
C ALA A 42 -10.82 3.80 7.97
N ASN A 43 -10.14 4.80 7.39
CA ASN A 43 -8.81 4.63 6.79
C ASN A 43 -7.75 4.26 7.84
N ALA A 44 -7.75 4.91 9.00
CA ALA A 44 -6.82 4.62 10.08
C ALA A 44 -7.00 3.20 10.63
N THR A 45 -8.25 2.81 10.94
CA THR A 45 -8.58 1.45 11.42
C THR A 45 -8.18 0.39 10.39
N GLY A 46 -8.49 0.61 9.11
CA GLY A 46 -8.08 -0.29 8.03
C GLY A 46 -6.56 -0.44 7.96
N THR A 47 -5.81 0.65 8.11
CA THR A 47 -4.35 0.62 8.09
C THR A 47 -3.76 -0.16 9.27
N VAL A 48 -4.29 0.04 10.48
CA VAL A 48 -3.88 -0.73 11.67
C VAL A 48 -4.18 -2.22 11.48
N ALA A 49 -5.34 -2.58 10.91
CA ALA A 49 -5.65 -3.97 10.60
C ALA A 49 -4.62 -4.58 9.62
N LEU A 50 -4.21 -3.82 8.60
CA LEU A 50 -3.23 -4.28 7.61
C LEU A 50 -1.82 -4.46 8.18
N LEU A 51 -1.41 -3.71 9.21
CA LEU A 51 -0.12 -3.90 9.88
C LEU A 51 0.06 -5.35 10.36
N THR A 52 -0.99 -5.94 10.95
CA THR A 52 -0.95 -7.34 11.40
C THR A 52 -0.74 -8.30 10.23
N GLY A 53 -1.36 -8.02 9.08
CA GLY A 53 -1.17 -8.75 7.84
C GLY A 53 0.23 -8.60 7.24
N TYR A 54 0.83 -7.41 7.33
CA TYR A 54 2.21 -7.18 6.90
C TYR A 54 3.19 -7.98 7.76
N VAL A 55 3.05 -7.95 9.10
CA VAL A 55 3.89 -8.75 10.02
C VAL A 55 3.80 -10.25 9.69
N ALA A 56 2.58 -10.77 9.49
CA ALA A 56 2.39 -12.17 9.11
C ALA A 56 3.02 -12.50 7.75
N SER A 57 2.91 -11.59 6.77
CA SER A 57 3.46 -11.76 5.43
C SER A 57 4.99 -11.76 5.41
N VAL A 58 5.61 -10.87 6.20
CA VAL A 58 7.08 -10.83 6.39
C VAL A 58 7.56 -12.10 7.07
N TRP A 59 6.85 -12.56 8.12
CA TRP A 59 7.18 -13.81 8.81
C TRP A 59 7.13 -15.02 7.86
N HIS A 60 6.07 -15.11 7.03
CA HIS A 60 5.93 -16.16 6.04
C HIS A 60 7.04 -16.09 4.98
N SER A 61 7.36 -14.89 4.49
CA SER A 61 8.31 -14.67 3.40
C SER A 61 9.77 -14.54 3.86
N ARG A 62 10.07 -14.76 5.15
CA ARG A 62 11.40 -14.53 5.76
C ARG A 62 12.56 -15.23 5.05
N HIS A 63 12.32 -16.43 4.51
CA HIS A 63 13.33 -17.22 3.81
C HIS A 63 13.63 -16.66 2.41
N THR A 64 12.64 -16.06 1.77
CA THR A 64 12.78 -15.35 0.49
C THR A 64 13.50 -14.02 0.69
N ILE A 65 13.12 -13.27 1.75
CA ILE A 65 13.75 -12.00 2.14
C ILE A 65 15.25 -12.19 2.44
N ARG A 66 15.63 -13.25 3.15
CA ARG A 66 17.05 -13.56 3.45
C ARG A 66 17.91 -13.87 2.22
N LYS A 67 17.29 -14.29 1.11
CA LYS A 67 18.00 -14.65 -0.13
C LYS A 67 18.15 -13.47 -1.08
N LEU A 68 17.52 -12.33 -0.80
CA LEU A 68 17.60 -11.13 -1.64
C LEU A 68 18.97 -10.48 -1.49
N PRO A 69 19.75 -10.35 -2.60
CA PRO A 69 21.03 -9.68 -2.57
C PRO A 69 20.82 -8.17 -2.76
N ASN A 70 20.88 -7.39 -1.69
CA ASN A 70 21.29 -5.98 -1.68
C ASN A 70 20.96 -5.33 -0.33
N ASN A 71 21.64 -4.22 -0.07
CA ASN A 71 21.30 -3.29 1.01
C ASN A 71 19.87 -2.74 0.79
N LEU A 72 18.86 -3.35 1.44
CA LEU A 72 17.46 -2.90 1.41
C LEU A 72 17.21 -1.66 2.28
N THR A 73 18.19 -1.26 3.09
CA THR A 73 18.09 -0.13 4.02
C THR A 73 17.57 1.16 3.38
N PRO A 74 17.98 1.57 2.16
CA PRO A 74 17.43 2.77 1.52
C PRO A 74 15.94 2.67 1.20
N TYR A 75 15.44 1.47 0.87
CA TYR A 75 14.04 1.22 0.58
C TYR A 75 13.21 1.34 1.87
N VAL A 76 13.72 0.76 2.96
CA VAL A 76 13.11 0.84 4.30
C VAL A 76 13.10 2.28 4.81
N ILE A 77 14.18 3.04 4.65
CA ILE A 77 14.24 4.45 5.07
C ILE A 77 13.26 5.29 4.24
N ALA A 78 13.21 5.10 2.91
CA ALA A 78 12.28 5.81 2.05
C ALA A 78 10.81 5.53 2.44
N SER A 79 10.48 4.27 2.73
CA SER A 79 9.12 3.87 3.10
C SER A 79 8.73 4.38 4.49
N LEU A 80 9.65 4.34 5.47
CA LEU A 80 9.44 4.90 6.81
C LEU A 80 9.21 6.41 6.75
N LEU A 81 10.09 7.14 6.06
CA LEU A 81 9.98 8.60 5.97
C LEU A 81 8.72 9.00 5.19
N GLY A 82 8.46 8.36 4.05
CA GLY A 82 7.26 8.62 3.25
C GLY A 82 6.00 8.33 4.07
N GLY A 83 5.87 7.14 4.62
CA GLY A 83 4.73 6.71 5.42
C GLY A 83 4.48 7.62 6.63
N MET A 84 5.55 8.00 7.34
CA MET A 84 5.45 8.91 8.48
C MET A 84 5.00 10.30 8.04
N CYS A 85 5.56 10.87 6.97
CA CYS A 85 5.12 12.15 6.43
C CYS A 85 3.64 12.10 6.00
N GLY A 86 3.24 11.05 5.28
CA GLY A 86 1.85 10.85 4.86
C GLY A 86 0.87 10.78 6.03
N ALA A 87 1.21 9.99 7.06
CA ALA A 87 0.39 9.84 8.26
C ALA A 87 0.28 11.16 9.05
N LEU A 88 1.36 11.95 9.13
CA LEU A 88 1.33 13.28 9.74
C LEU A 88 0.43 14.25 8.96
N ILE A 89 0.47 14.23 7.64
CA ILE A 89 -0.41 15.05 6.79
C ILE A 89 -1.88 14.64 6.98
N LEU A 90 -2.16 13.34 7.11
CA LEU A 90 -3.51 12.84 7.41
C LEU A 90 -3.98 13.34 8.78
N ASN A 91 -3.13 13.26 9.80
CA ASN A 91 -3.44 13.69 11.16
C ASN A 91 -3.74 15.19 11.28
N TRP A 92 -3.18 16.01 10.38
CA TRP A 92 -3.47 17.45 10.30
C TRP A 92 -4.60 17.80 9.33
N SER A 93 -5.16 16.82 8.60
CA SER A 93 -6.24 17.06 7.65
C SER A 93 -7.60 17.04 8.35
N ASP A 94 -8.42 18.05 8.10
CA ASP A 94 -9.82 18.01 8.56
C ASP A 94 -10.62 16.93 7.80
N GLU A 95 -11.62 16.34 8.47
CA GLU A 95 -12.51 15.33 7.88
C GLU A 95 -13.16 15.78 6.57
N LYS A 96 -13.61 17.05 6.50
CA LYS A 96 -14.24 17.61 5.28
C LYS A 96 -13.25 17.71 4.11
N HIS A 97 -11.98 17.98 4.39
CA HIS A 97 -10.95 18.06 3.37
C HIS A 97 -10.62 16.66 2.84
N PHE A 98 -10.45 15.70 3.74
CA PHE A 98 -10.18 14.30 3.37
C PHE A 98 -11.35 13.68 2.58
N ASP A 99 -12.59 13.91 3.00
CA ASP A 99 -13.79 13.39 2.31
C ASP A 99 -13.89 13.90 0.86
N ARG A 100 -13.57 15.18 0.61
CA ARG A 100 -13.50 15.74 -0.75
C ARG A 100 -12.36 15.18 -1.58
N LEU A 101 -11.24 14.82 -0.95
CA LEU A 101 -10.08 14.23 -1.62
C LEU A 101 -10.26 12.75 -1.89
N LEU A 102 -11.08 12.05 -1.09
CA LEU A 102 -11.28 10.61 -1.16
C LEU A 102 -11.57 10.09 -2.58
N PRO A 103 -12.49 10.67 -3.39
CA PRO A 103 -12.75 10.20 -4.74
C PRO A 103 -11.53 10.31 -5.66
N TRP A 104 -10.72 11.36 -5.50
CA TRP A 104 -9.51 11.58 -6.28
C TRP A 104 -8.41 10.60 -5.88
N LEU A 105 -8.26 10.33 -4.58
CA LEU A 105 -7.33 9.32 -4.06
C LEU A 105 -7.69 7.93 -4.58
N MET A 106 -8.97 7.57 -4.53
CA MET A 106 -9.51 6.32 -5.07
C MET A 106 -9.32 6.21 -6.58
N LEU A 107 -9.53 7.30 -7.32
CA LEU A 107 -9.27 7.33 -8.76
C LEU A 107 -7.79 7.08 -9.06
N LEU A 108 -6.89 7.74 -8.32
CA LEU A 108 -5.44 7.55 -8.46
C LEU A 108 -5.05 6.11 -8.13
N SER A 109 -5.57 5.53 -7.05
CA SER A 109 -5.39 4.11 -6.72
C SER A 109 -5.85 3.18 -7.85
N THR A 110 -7.03 3.48 -8.41
CA THR A 110 -7.67 2.65 -9.43
C THR A 110 -6.89 2.72 -10.74
N LEU A 111 -6.42 3.92 -11.12
CA LEU A 111 -5.52 4.09 -12.26
C LEU A 111 -4.21 3.32 -12.03
N ALA A 112 -3.62 3.40 -10.84
CA ALA A 112 -2.45 2.59 -10.51
C ALA A 112 -2.75 1.08 -10.58
N PHE A 113 -3.95 0.65 -10.19
CA PHE A 113 -4.37 -0.75 -10.31
C PHE A 113 -4.46 -1.22 -11.77
N VAL A 114 -5.04 -0.40 -12.65
CA VAL A 114 -5.22 -0.72 -14.08
C VAL A 114 -3.91 -0.64 -14.85
N ILE A 115 -3.06 0.33 -14.53
CA ILE A 115 -1.84 0.65 -15.28
C ILE A 115 -0.64 -0.14 -14.73
N GLY A 116 -0.57 -0.38 -13.42
CA GLY A 116 0.55 -1.05 -12.73
C GLY A 116 0.97 -2.37 -13.36
N PRO A 117 0.05 -3.32 -13.64
CA PRO A 117 0.36 -4.56 -14.33
C PRO A 117 0.97 -4.33 -15.73
N LYS A 118 0.48 -3.33 -16.48
CA LYS A 118 1.01 -3.01 -17.82
C LYS A 118 2.43 -2.45 -17.74
N ILE A 119 2.72 -1.62 -16.73
CA ILE A 119 4.08 -1.09 -16.52
C ILE A 119 5.03 -2.22 -16.10
N THR A 120 4.55 -3.16 -15.29
CA THR A 120 5.33 -4.34 -14.87
C THR A 120 5.75 -5.21 -16.06
N LEU A 121 4.95 -5.26 -17.12
CA LEU A 121 5.28 -5.96 -18.37
C LEU A 121 6.28 -5.22 -19.25
N LEU A 122 6.36 -3.90 -19.13
CA LEU A 122 7.33 -3.06 -19.82
C LEU A 122 8.70 -3.14 -19.16
N LYS A 123 9.20 -4.36 -18.85
CA LYS A 123 10.53 -4.61 -18.24
C LYS A 123 11.60 -3.82 -18.98
N THR A 124 11.89 -2.61 -18.51
CA THR A 124 12.93 -1.76 -19.05
C THR A 124 14.21 -2.09 -18.28
N ASN A 125 15.33 -2.20 -19.00
CA ASN A 125 16.67 -2.28 -18.39
C ASN A 125 17.09 -0.98 -17.64
N ALA A 126 16.16 -0.06 -17.44
CA ALA A 126 16.32 1.23 -16.78
C ALA A 126 15.60 1.09 -15.43
N ILE A 127 16.27 0.99 -14.28
CA ILE A 127 17.10 2.03 -13.68
C ILE A 127 18.25 1.34 -12.93
N ARG A 128 19.28 0.88 -13.63
CA ARG A 128 20.46 0.30 -12.96
C ARG A 128 21.32 1.47 -12.45
N HIS A 129 21.35 1.68 -11.13
CA HIS A 129 22.21 2.64 -10.38
C HIS A 129 21.68 4.04 -10.00
N GLN A 130 20.39 4.38 -10.12
CA GLN A 130 19.88 5.66 -9.59
C GLN A 130 19.18 5.50 -8.23
N TYR A 131 19.97 5.27 -7.18
CA TYR A 131 19.49 5.13 -5.80
C TYR A 131 18.56 6.28 -5.36
N LEU A 132 18.84 7.51 -5.81
CA LEU A 132 18.00 8.67 -5.49
C LEU A 132 16.61 8.59 -6.15
N GLN A 133 16.52 8.14 -7.41
CA GLN A 133 15.22 7.99 -8.07
C GLN A 133 14.37 6.91 -7.41
N HIS A 134 14.99 5.77 -7.10
CA HIS A 134 14.35 4.70 -6.33
C HIS A 134 13.82 5.19 -4.98
N PHE A 135 14.65 5.95 -4.26
CA PHE A 135 14.26 6.57 -3.01
C PHE A 135 13.06 7.51 -3.18
N LEU A 136 13.10 8.41 -4.16
CA LEU A 136 12.03 9.38 -4.39
C LEU A 136 10.71 8.72 -4.82
N ILE A 137 10.76 7.70 -5.68
CA ILE A 137 9.58 6.94 -6.12
C ILE A 137 8.95 6.22 -4.92
N LEU A 138 9.73 5.50 -4.13
CA LEU A 138 9.23 4.82 -2.94
C LEU A 138 8.72 5.80 -1.89
N PHE A 139 9.44 6.88 -1.66
CA PHE A 139 9.02 7.93 -0.74
C PHE A 139 7.66 8.50 -1.16
N ALA A 140 7.45 8.79 -2.45
CA ALA A 140 6.17 9.29 -2.96
C ALA A 140 5.04 8.26 -2.80
N ILE A 141 5.29 6.99 -3.12
CA ILE A 141 4.30 5.91 -2.96
C ILE A 141 3.95 5.72 -1.48
N CYS A 142 4.94 5.73 -0.59
CA CYS A 142 4.72 5.56 0.84
C CYS A 142 4.14 6.82 1.49
N LEU A 143 4.43 8.02 1.00
CA LEU A 143 3.77 9.27 1.41
C LEU A 143 2.29 9.21 1.08
N TYR A 144 1.97 8.81 -0.15
CA TYR A 144 0.59 8.54 -0.53
C TYR A 144 -0.03 7.47 0.39
N GLY A 145 0.66 6.36 0.64
CA GLY A 145 0.13 5.27 1.46
C GLY A 145 -0.03 5.57 2.94
N GLY A 146 0.82 6.44 3.50
CA GLY A 146 0.66 6.96 4.86
C GLY A 146 -0.54 7.89 4.98
N TYR A 147 -0.87 8.64 3.93
CA TYR A 147 -2.04 9.50 3.88
C TYR A 147 -3.33 8.71 3.62
N PHE A 148 -3.30 7.82 2.63
CA PHE A 148 -4.41 7.01 2.19
C PHE A 148 -3.92 5.65 1.72
N ASN A 149 -4.23 4.62 2.50
CA ASN A 149 -3.64 3.30 2.29
C ASN A 149 -4.33 2.50 1.15
N GLY A 150 -5.32 3.07 0.47
CA GLY A 150 -6.01 2.39 -0.62
C GLY A 150 -5.13 2.25 -1.86
N GLY A 151 -4.97 1.01 -2.33
CA GLY A 151 -4.25 0.69 -3.56
C GLY A 151 -2.73 0.76 -3.49
N VAL A 152 -2.15 1.06 -2.31
CA VAL A 152 -0.71 1.22 -2.11
C VAL A 152 0.08 -0.04 -2.46
N GLY A 153 -0.46 -1.21 -2.12
CA GLY A 153 0.22 -2.48 -2.43
C GLY A 153 0.45 -2.66 -3.93
N ILE A 154 -0.45 -2.16 -4.77
CA ILE A 154 -0.31 -2.27 -6.23
C ILE A 154 0.74 -1.28 -6.74
N MET A 155 0.74 -0.06 -6.20
CA MET A 155 1.76 0.94 -6.51
C MET A 155 3.16 0.46 -6.14
N LEU A 156 3.30 -0.13 -4.94
CA LEU A 156 4.54 -0.75 -4.50
C LEU A 156 4.95 -1.90 -5.41
N LEU A 157 4.04 -2.79 -5.80
CA LEU A 157 4.36 -3.87 -6.73
C LEU A 157 4.82 -3.34 -8.10
N ALA A 158 4.13 -2.33 -8.64
CA ALA A 158 4.51 -1.71 -9.91
C ALA A 158 5.86 -1.02 -9.81
N GLY A 159 6.09 -0.20 -8.77
CA GLY A 159 7.36 0.47 -8.52
C GLY A 159 8.49 -0.52 -8.31
N LEU A 160 8.36 -1.45 -7.36
CA LEU A 160 9.39 -2.43 -7.05
C LEU A 160 9.74 -3.34 -8.23
N SER A 161 8.76 -3.71 -9.06
CA SER A 161 9.02 -4.56 -10.23
C SER A 161 9.88 -3.86 -11.29
N ILE A 162 9.68 -2.55 -11.49
CA ILE A 162 10.54 -1.74 -12.39
C ILE A 162 11.94 -1.59 -11.79
N MET A 163 12.02 -1.35 -10.48
CA MET A 163 13.25 -0.96 -9.80
C MET A 163 14.19 -2.13 -9.51
N THR A 164 13.64 -3.29 -9.17
CA THR A 164 14.42 -4.45 -8.74
C THR A 164 14.62 -5.49 -9.84
N ASN A 165 13.85 -5.43 -10.94
CA ASN A 165 13.80 -6.45 -11.99
C ASN A 165 13.69 -7.89 -11.45
N THR A 166 13.10 -8.04 -10.26
CA THR A 166 12.91 -9.34 -9.59
C THR A 166 11.55 -9.91 -9.93
N ASP A 167 11.41 -11.23 -9.80
CA ASP A 167 10.12 -11.90 -10.00
C ASP A 167 9.04 -11.33 -9.09
N ILE A 168 7.79 -11.37 -9.54
CA ILE A 168 6.61 -10.84 -8.82
C ILE A 168 6.53 -11.38 -7.38
N HIS A 169 6.97 -12.62 -7.15
CA HIS A 169 7.03 -13.22 -5.82
C HIS A 169 8.03 -12.52 -4.88
N ASN A 170 9.19 -12.10 -5.40
CA ASN A 170 10.20 -11.37 -4.63
C ASN A 170 9.77 -9.92 -4.41
N SER A 171 9.20 -9.25 -5.42
CA SER A 171 8.60 -7.91 -5.29
C SER A 171 7.50 -7.90 -4.23
N ASN A 172 6.66 -8.94 -4.17
CA ASN A 172 5.62 -9.05 -3.14
C ASN A 172 6.20 -9.31 -1.74
N ALA A 173 7.33 -10.00 -1.63
CA ALA A 173 8.01 -10.16 -0.36
C ALA A 173 8.61 -8.83 0.15
N ILE A 174 9.23 -8.04 -0.74
CA ILE A 174 9.78 -6.71 -0.41
C ILE A 174 8.66 -5.71 -0.08
N LYS A 175 7.53 -5.74 -0.80
CA LYS A 175 6.37 -4.88 -0.59
C LYS A 175 5.86 -4.88 0.86
N ASN A 176 5.89 -6.04 1.50
CA ASN A 176 5.32 -6.22 2.83
C ASN A 176 6.30 -5.89 3.96
N LEU A 177 7.56 -5.59 3.62
CA LEU A 177 8.65 -5.30 4.56
C LEU A 177 8.66 -3.81 4.94
#